data_AF-A0A845DXX8-F1
#
_entry.id   AF-A0A845DXX8-F1
#
_cell.length_a   1.000
_cell.length_b   1.000
_cell.length_c   1.000
_cell.angle_alpha   90.00
_cell.angle_beta   90.00
_cell.angle_gamma   90.00
#
_symmetry.space_group_name_H-M   'P 1'
#
loop_
_entity.id
_entity.type
_entity.pdbx_description
1 polymer ?
#
loop_
_entity_poly.entity_id
_entity_poly.type
_entity_poly.pdbx_seq_one_letter_code
_entity_poly.pdbx_strand_id
1 'polypeptide(L)'
;MLPPVLNHSGLTFMVALHLVTAVLLFAVSYTYEKSIITDRKNKWLFFGISLIYSWVGTMIVVDSLFDLHRDHTLSVFMYRTSLVVLLIGFILAQLLVYKCLNQMEITEE
;
A
#
# COMPACT_ATOMS: atom_id res chain seq x y z
N MET A 1 19.82 -15.70 -2.87
CA MET A 1 20.38 -14.38 -2.46
C MET A 1 19.24 -13.39 -2.50
N LEU A 2 18.88 -12.79 -1.37
CA LEU A 2 17.91 -11.69 -1.34
C LEU A 2 18.57 -10.45 -1.99
N PRO A 3 17.85 -9.66 -2.80
CA PRO A 3 18.39 -8.45 -3.40
C PRO A 3 18.96 -7.52 -2.31
N PRO A 4 20.06 -6.79 -2.60
CA PRO A 4 20.77 -5.95 -1.63
C PRO A 4 19.89 -4.90 -0.95
N VAL A 5 18.79 -4.55 -1.61
CA VAL A 5 17.68 -3.71 -1.11
C VAL A 5 17.10 -4.23 0.22
N LEU A 6 17.02 -5.55 0.44
CA LEU A 6 16.43 -6.16 1.64
C LEU A 6 17.36 -6.24 2.86
N ASN A 7 18.60 -5.74 2.77
CA ASN A 7 19.51 -5.70 3.92
C ASN A 7 19.25 -4.52 4.87
N HIS A 8 18.32 -3.63 4.54
CA HIS A 8 17.94 -2.51 5.39
C HIS A 8 16.69 -2.85 6.23
N SER A 9 16.87 -2.94 7.55
CA SER A 9 15.80 -3.29 8.51
C SER A 9 14.59 -2.35 8.44
N GLY A 10 14.81 -1.07 8.10
CA GLY A 10 13.73 -0.07 7.95
C GLY A 10 12.88 -0.26 6.69
N LEU A 11 13.48 -0.61 5.55
CA LEU A 11 12.75 -0.88 4.31
C LEU A 11 11.89 -2.14 4.46
N THR A 12 12.49 -3.20 4.97
CA THR A 12 11.80 -4.48 5.19
C THR A 12 10.60 -4.30 6.14
N PHE A 13 10.76 -3.50 7.19
CA PHE A 13 9.67 -3.14 8.10
C PHE A 13 8.55 -2.35 7.40
N MET A 14 8.89 -1.36 6.58
CA MET A 14 7.88 -0.53 5.89
C MET A 14 7.11 -1.31 4.83
N VAL A 15 7.78 -2.18 4.07
CA VAL A 15 7.13 -3.10 3.12
C VAL A 15 6.21 -4.07 3.85
N ALA A 16 6.68 -4.67 4.96
CA ALA A 16 5.86 -5.55 5.79
C ALA A 16 4.63 -4.82 6.36
N LEU A 17 4.77 -3.57 6.79
CA LEU A 17 3.67 -2.76 7.31
C LEU A 17 2.59 -2.48 6.24
N HIS A 18 3.00 -2.19 5.01
CA HIS A 18 2.06 -1.97 3.90
C HIS A 18 1.34 -3.27 3.53
N LEU A 19 2.05 -4.40 3.48
CA LEU A 19 1.47 -5.73 3.26
C LEU A 19 0.44 -6.09 4.33
N VAL A 20 0.75 -5.89 5.60
CA VAL A 20 -0.19 -6.14 6.71
C VAL A 20 -1.43 -5.26 6.58
N THR A 21 -1.25 -3.97 6.26
CA THR A 21 -2.37 -3.05 6.04
C THR A 21 -3.26 -3.50 4.88
N ALA A 22 -2.68 -3.94 3.76
CA ALA A 22 -3.44 -4.47 2.62
C ALA A 22 -4.25 -5.72 2.98
N VAL A 23 -3.66 -6.65 3.74
CA VAL A 23 -4.35 -7.86 4.21
C VAL A 23 -5.50 -7.52 5.16
N LEU A 24 -5.31 -6.57 6.07
CA LEU A 24 -6.36 -6.12 6.98
C LEU A 24 -7.52 -5.45 6.23
N LEU A 25 -7.24 -4.58 5.27
CA LEU A 25 -8.27 -3.95 4.44
C LEU A 25 -9.07 -4.97 3.63
N PHE A 26 -8.41 -6.00 3.10
CA PHE A 26 -9.08 -7.11 2.44
C PHE A 26 -9.93 -7.94 3.41
N ALA A 27 -9.41 -8.25 4.60
CA ALA A 27 -10.18 -8.98 5.61
C ALA A 27 -11.46 -8.23 6.00
N VAL A 28 -11.37 -6.91 6.21
CA VAL A 28 -12.51 -6.03 6.49
C VAL A 28 -13.50 -6.00 5.33
N SER A 29 -13.03 -5.91 4.08
CA SER A 29 -13.92 -5.97 2.92
C SER A 29 -14.54 -7.35 2.71
N TYR A 30 -13.95 -8.43 3.24
CA TYR A 30 -14.47 -9.78 3.07
C TYR A 30 -15.49 -10.19 4.14
N THR A 31 -15.32 -9.75 5.40
CA THR A 31 -16.12 -10.23 6.56
C THR A 31 -17.45 -9.51 6.78
N TYR A 32 -17.61 -8.27 6.31
CA TYR A 32 -18.89 -7.56 6.46
C TYR A 32 -19.91 -8.03 5.41
N GLU A 33 -21.09 -8.45 5.86
CA GLU A 33 -22.22 -8.92 5.03
C GLU A 33 -22.76 -7.82 4.11
N LYS A 34 -22.75 -6.57 4.59
CA LYS A 34 -22.75 -5.35 3.76
C LYS A 34 -21.30 -4.98 3.45
N SER A 35 -20.69 -5.82 2.66
CA SER A 35 -19.31 -5.64 2.25
C SER A 35 -19.14 -4.27 1.62
N ILE A 36 -18.02 -3.63 1.96
CA ILE A 36 -17.52 -2.42 1.31
C ILE A 36 -17.57 -2.62 -0.22
N ILE A 37 -17.11 -3.75 -0.75
CA ILE A 37 -17.22 -4.14 -2.18
C ILE A 37 -18.22 -5.29 -2.35
N THR A 38 -19.33 -5.13 -3.05
CA THR A 38 -20.40 -6.13 -3.08
C THR A 38 -20.07 -7.37 -3.93
N ASP A 39 -19.43 -7.21 -5.10
CA ASP A 39 -18.99 -8.36 -5.92
C ASP A 39 -17.69 -9.02 -5.40
N ARG A 40 -17.72 -10.36 -5.28
CA ARG A 40 -16.56 -11.20 -4.95
C ARG A 40 -15.41 -11.03 -5.95
N LYS A 41 -15.67 -10.82 -7.25
CA LYS A 41 -14.62 -10.56 -8.26
C LYS A 41 -13.88 -9.25 -7.97
N ASN A 42 -14.62 -8.20 -7.63
CA ASN A 42 -14.08 -6.89 -7.31
C ASN A 42 -13.24 -6.91 -6.02
N LYS A 43 -13.58 -7.77 -5.04
CA LYS A 43 -12.74 -8.00 -3.84
C LYS A 43 -11.36 -8.56 -4.18
N TRP A 44 -11.29 -9.56 -5.06
CA TRP A 44 -10.01 -10.14 -5.49
C TRP A 44 -9.19 -9.18 -6.35
N LEU A 45 -9.85 -8.40 -7.21
CA LEU A 45 -9.21 -7.37 -8.00
C LEU A 45 -8.64 -6.26 -7.11
N PHE A 46 -9.41 -5.79 -6.13
CA PHE A 46 -8.97 -4.85 -5.11
C PHE A 46 -7.73 -5.37 -4.35
N PHE A 47 -7.76 -6.64 -3.92
CA PHE A 47 -6.62 -7.25 -3.24
C PHE A 47 -5.37 -7.34 -4.11
N GLY A 48 -5.52 -7.72 -5.38
CA GLY A 48 -4.42 -7.79 -6.34
C GLY A 48 -3.77 -6.42 -6.57
N ILE A 49 -4.58 -5.39 -6.81
CA ILE A 49 -4.11 -4.01 -6.96
C ILE A 49 -3.44 -3.53 -5.67
N SER A 50 -4.04 -3.85 -4.51
CA SER A 50 -3.48 -3.52 -3.20
C SER A 50 -2.09 -4.11 -3.03
N LEU A 51 -1.92 -5.41 -3.30
CA LEU A 51 -0.65 -6.13 -3.18
C LEU A 51 0.42 -5.57 -4.10
N ILE A 52 0.10 -5.34 -5.38
CA ILE A 52 1.06 -4.79 -6.35
C ILE A 52 1.53 -3.40 -5.90
N TYR A 53 0.61 -2.56 -5.46
CA TYR A 53 0.94 -1.21 -5.01
C TYR A 53 1.74 -1.22 -3.70
N SER A 54 1.35 -2.05 -2.73
CA SER A 54 2.09 -2.24 -1.47
C SER A 54 3.49 -2.80 -1.67
N TRP A 55 3.69 -3.60 -2.72
CA TRP A 55 4.98 -4.21 -2.99
C TRP A 55 5.85 -3.29 -3.84
N VAL A 56 5.41 -3.01 -5.08
CA VAL A 56 6.21 -2.27 -6.07
C VAL A 56 6.29 -0.80 -5.73
N GLY A 57 5.15 -0.17 -5.42
CA GLY A 57 5.09 1.26 -5.13
C GLY A 57 5.88 1.62 -3.87
N THR A 58 5.68 0.86 -2.79
CA THR A 58 6.41 1.07 -1.54
C THR A 58 7.91 0.79 -1.70
N MET A 59 8.33 -0.26 -2.44
CA MET A 59 9.75 -0.50 -2.67
C MET A 59 10.42 0.70 -3.38
N ILE A 60 9.86 1.16 -4.50
CA ILE A 60 10.47 2.26 -5.28
C ILE A 60 10.59 3.54 -4.43
N VAL A 61 9.52 3.91 -3.71
CA VAL A 61 9.51 5.16 -2.95
C VAL A 61 10.40 5.09 -1.72
N VAL A 62 10.40 3.98 -0.98
CA VAL A 62 11.25 3.86 0.22
C VAL A 62 12.72 3.75 -0.15
N ASP A 63 13.07 3.07 -1.24
CA ASP A 63 14.46 3.00 -1.74
C ASP A 63 14.95 4.41 -2.15
N SER A 64 14.12 5.15 -2.90
CA SER A 64 14.42 6.54 -3.27
C SER A 64 14.56 7.47 -2.05
N LEU A 65 13.70 7.31 -1.03
CA LEU A 65 13.78 8.09 0.22
C LEU A 65 15.03 7.74 1.03
N PHE A 66 15.44 6.48 1.00
CA PHE A 66 16.64 6.02 1.68
C PHE A 66 17.90 6.58 1.02
N ASP A 67 17.98 6.54 -0.31
CA ASP A 67 19.09 7.13 -1.06
C ASP A 67 19.18 8.64 -0.82
N LEU A 68 18.04 9.34 -0.78
CA LEU A 68 17.99 10.77 -0.43
C LEU A 68 18.50 11.04 0.99
N HIS A 69 18.17 10.16 1.94
CA HIS A 69 18.61 10.28 3.33
C HIS A 69 20.10 10.00 3.51
N ARG A 70 20.60 8.97 2.84
CA ARG A 70 21.98 8.53 2.92
C ARG A 70 22.93 9.49 2.21
N ASP A 71 22.60 9.86 0.98
CA ASP A 71 23.56 10.50 0.07
C ASP A 71 23.33 12.02 -0.06
N HIS A 72 22.13 12.52 0.27
CA HIS A 72 21.73 13.90 -0.02
C HIS A 72 21.29 14.69 1.22
N THR A 73 21.69 14.26 2.42
CA THR A 73 21.50 14.98 3.71
C THR A 73 20.04 15.25 4.10
N LEU A 74 19.07 14.47 3.61
CA LEU A 74 17.69 14.56 4.10
C LEU A 74 17.69 14.41 5.63
N SER A 75 17.08 15.34 6.35
CA SER A 75 17.03 15.23 7.81
C SER A 75 16.29 13.96 8.24
N VAL A 76 16.73 13.34 9.34
CA VAL A 76 16.07 12.14 9.92
C VAL A 76 14.58 12.39 10.16
N PHE A 77 14.22 13.60 10.56
CA PHE A 77 12.83 14.01 10.78
C PHE A 77 12.03 14.01 9.47
N MET A 78 12.57 14.59 8.39
CA MET A 78 11.92 14.57 7.08
C MET A 78 11.80 13.16 6.54
N TYR A 79 12.84 12.33 6.65
CA TYR A 79 12.80 10.92 6.25
C TYR A 79 11.65 10.17 6.95
N ARG A 80 11.56 10.26 8.28
CA ARG A 80 10.49 9.61 9.06
C ARG A 80 9.10 10.13 8.69
N THR A 81 8.97 11.45 8.50
CA THR A 81 7.70 12.08 8.10
C THR A 81 7.27 11.60 6.72
N SER A 82 8.19 11.51 5.76
CA SER A 82 7.92 11.00 4.41
C SER A 82 7.44 9.55 4.42
N LEU A 83 7.98 8.70 5.31
CA LEU A 83 7.49 7.33 5.45
C LEU A 83 6.05 7.26 6.00
N VAL A 84 5.69 8.15 6.92
CA VAL A 84 4.31 8.25 7.42
C VAL A 84 3.36 8.75 6.32
N VAL A 85 3.78 9.77 5.56
CA VAL A 85 3.02 10.29 4.42
C VAL A 85 2.83 9.22 3.35
N LEU A 86 3.83 8.37 3.10
CA LEU A 86 3.72 7.23 2.19
C LEU A 86 2.64 6.25 2.64
N LEU A 87 2.58 5.93 3.94
CA LEU A 87 1.55 5.06 4.50
C LEU A 87 0.14 5.67 4.38
N ILE A 88 -0.01 6.96 4.68
CA ILE A 88 -1.28 7.67 4.53
C ILE A 88 -1.70 7.69 3.06
N GLY A 89 -0.78 8.02 2.15
CA GLY A 89 -1.02 8.02 0.71
C GLY A 89 -1.43 6.65 0.19
N PHE A 90 -0.83 5.58 0.72
CA PHE A 90 -1.23 4.21 0.41
C PHE A 90 -2.69 3.94 0.81
N ILE A 91 -3.10 4.29 2.03
CA ILE A 91 -4.48 4.12 2.50
C ILE A 91 -5.45 4.91 1.61
N LEU A 92 -5.12 6.15 1.26
CA LEU A 92 -5.95 6.98 0.38
C LEU A 92 -6.07 6.38 -1.03
N ALA A 93 -4.98 5.85 -1.59
CA ALA A 93 -5.01 5.16 -2.88
C ALA A 93 -5.91 3.91 -2.82
N GLN A 94 -5.86 3.14 -1.73
CA GLN A 94 -6.78 2.02 -1.54
C GLN A 94 -8.25 2.48 -1.48
N LEU A 95 -8.55 3.56 -0.77
CA LEU A 95 -9.90 4.13 -0.73
C LEU A 95 -10.39 4.60 -2.12
N LEU A 96 -9.49 5.10 -2.97
CA LEU A 96 -9.81 5.50 -4.35
C LEU A 96 -10.08 4.30 -5.26
N VAL A 97 -9.21 3.29 -5.24
CA VAL A 97 -9.41 2.03 -5.99
C VAL A 97 -10.72 1.39 -5.57
N TYR A 98 -10.97 1.35 -4.26
CA TYR A 98 -12.24 0.92 -3.70
C TYR A 98 -13.43 1.68 -4.30
N LYS A 99 -13.43 3.01 -4.23
CA LYS A 99 -14.53 3.84 -4.74
C LYS A 99 -14.76 3.61 -6.24
N CYS A 100 -13.68 3.46 -7.02
CA CYS A 100 -13.75 3.21 -8.45
C CYS A 100 -14.45 1.87 -8.75
N LEU A 101 -14.03 0.78 -8.09
CA LEU A 101 -14.59 -0.55 -8.30
C LEU A 101 -16.09 -0.60 -7.95
N ASN A 102 -16.51 0.08 -6.88
CA ASN A 102 -17.92 0.17 -6.52
C ASN A 102 -18.75 1.01 -7.50
N GLN A 103 -18.20 2.09 -8.05
CA GLN A 103 -18.92 2.92 -9.03
C GLN A 103 -19.13 2.18 -10.35
N MET A 104 -18.18 1.36 -10.76
CA MET A 104 -18.32 0.50 -11.95
C MET A 104 -19.45 -0.51 -11.76
N GLU A 105 -19.56 -1.12 -10.58
CA GLU A 105 -20.63 -2.08 -10.27
C GLU A 105 -22.03 -1.44 -10.39
N ILE A 106 -22.22 -0.21 -9.89
CA ILE A 106 -23.50 0.52 -9.99
C ILE A 106 -23.88 0.86 -11.45
N THR A 107 -22.91 0.95 -12.36
CA THR A 107 -23.15 1.33 -13.75
C THR A 107 -23.50 0.12 -14.64
N GLU A 108 -23.18 -1.09 -14.20
CA GLU A 108 -23.47 -2.33 -14.93
C GLU A 108 -24.86 -2.94 -14.59
N GLU A 109 -25.54 -2.42 -13.56
CA GLU A 109 -26.96 -2.73 -13.24
C GLU A 109 -27.95 -1.79 -13.95
#